data_AF-A0A0B1RQV0-F1
#
_entry.id   AF-A0A0B1RQV0-F1
#
_cell.length_a   1.000
_cell.length_b   1.000
_cell.length_c   1.000
_cell.angle_alpha   90.00
_cell.angle_beta   90.00
_cell.angle_gamma   90.00
#
_symmetry.space_group_name_H-M   'P 1'
#
loop_
_entity.id
_entity.type
_entity.pdbx_description
1 polymer ?
#
loop_
_entity_poly.entity_id
_entity_poly.type
_entity_poly.pdbx_seq_one_letter_code
_entity_poly.pdbx_strand_id
1 'polypeptide(L)'
;MGSKEVSDDPNHPDSAETVHISALALLKMLRHARSGVPLEVWARVMGLMLGSFVDDYTINVVDVFAMPQSGTSVTVESVDPVYQTRHMELLKQTGRTEMVVGWYHSHPGFGCWLSSVDVSTQQSFEALHPRAVAVVVDPIQSVKGNVMLDAFRSINPLAINPRLCAPTAEARQTTSNMGHLVRPSLVSTVHGLGSTVLLIEL
;
A
#
# COMPACT_ATOMS: atom_id res chain seq x y z
N MET A 1 -19.23 25.57 -18.55
CA MET A 1 -18.72 25.39 -17.18
C MET A 1 -17.21 25.33 -17.28
N GLY A 2 -16.52 26.37 -16.82
CA GLY A 2 -15.08 26.50 -16.98
C GLY A 2 -14.33 25.47 -16.15
N SER A 3 -13.38 24.79 -16.78
CA SER A 3 -12.34 24.00 -16.11
C SER A 3 -11.61 24.95 -15.16
N LYS A 4 -11.76 24.76 -13.85
CA LYS A 4 -10.86 25.42 -12.90
C LYS A 4 -9.46 24.87 -13.18
N GLU A 5 -8.55 25.75 -13.60
CA GLU A 5 -7.12 25.43 -13.60
C GLU A 5 -6.73 25.08 -12.17
N VAL A 6 -6.16 23.90 -11.99
CA VAL A 6 -5.66 23.41 -10.71
C VAL A 6 -4.32 24.10 -10.48
N SER A 7 -4.26 24.99 -9.49
CA SER A 7 -3.03 25.68 -9.08
C SER A 7 -2.53 25.07 -7.77
N ASP A 8 -1.30 24.57 -7.76
CA ASP A 8 -0.67 24.01 -6.57
C ASP A 8 -0.45 25.10 -5.49
N ASP A 9 -0.83 24.81 -4.25
CA ASP A 9 -0.57 25.67 -3.09
C ASP A 9 0.84 25.36 -2.54
N PRO A 10 1.82 26.27 -2.68
CA PRO A 10 3.21 26.04 -2.29
C PRO A 10 3.43 25.94 -0.78
N ASN A 11 2.39 26.19 0.03
CA ASN A 11 2.48 26.12 1.49
C ASN A 11 2.00 24.77 2.06
N HIS A 12 1.58 23.84 1.19
CA HIS A 12 1.19 22.49 1.58
C HIS A 12 2.45 21.63 1.80
N PRO A 13 2.63 20.97 2.95
CA PRO A 13 3.74 20.04 3.14
C PRO A 13 3.51 18.86 2.20
N ASP A 14 4.26 18.78 1.11
CA ASP A 14 4.19 17.69 0.15
C ASP A 14 5.26 16.65 0.51
N SER A 15 4.82 15.44 0.81
CA SER A 15 5.69 14.27 0.86
C SER A 15 5.59 13.63 -0.52
N ALA A 16 6.36 14.12 -1.49
CA ALA A 16 6.46 13.58 -2.84
C ALA A 16 7.08 12.16 -2.84
N GLU A 17 6.44 11.24 -2.14
CA GLU A 17 6.94 9.91 -1.91
C GLU A 17 6.65 9.00 -3.10
N THR A 18 7.65 8.23 -3.46
CA THR A 18 7.63 7.30 -4.59
C THR A 18 8.10 5.93 -4.13
N VAL A 19 7.37 4.89 -4.53
CA VAL A 19 7.64 3.50 -4.14
C VAL A 19 8.03 2.70 -5.37
N HIS A 20 9.33 2.49 -5.56
CA HIS A 20 9.83 1.68 -6.66
C HIS A 20 9.65 0.19 -6.37
N ILE A 21 8.84 -0.49 -7.17
CA ILE A 21 8.61 -1.94 -7.03
C ILE A 21 9.39 -2.70 -8.10
N SER A 22 10.24 -3.63 -7.67
CA SER A 22 10.97 -4.49 -8.60
C SER A 22 10.02 -5.40 -9.39
N ALA A 23 10.39 -5.74 -10.63
CA ALA A 23 9.61 -6.68 -11.45
C ALA A 23 9.47 -8.06 -10.77
N LEU A 24 10.48 -8.49 -10.00
CA LEU A 24 10.44 -9.73 -9.23
C LEU A 24 9.37 -9.68 -8.13
N ALA A 25 9.36 -8.59 -7.37
CA ALA A 25 8.36 -8.35 -6.32
C ALA A 25 6.96 -8.35 -6.92
N LEU A 26 6.74 -7.61 -8.01
CA LEU A 26 5.46 -7.54 -8.70
C LEU A 26 4.95 -8.91 -9.16
N LEU A 27 5.82 -9.70 -9.81
CA LEU A 27 5.45 -11.04 -10.29
C LEU A 27 5.10 -11.99 -9.14
N LYS A 28 5.82 -11.91 -8.02
CA LYS A 28 5.53 -12.70 -6.82
C LYS A 28 4.19 -12.30 -6.21
N MET A 29 3.92 -11.00 -6.08
CA MET A 29 2.64 -10.49 -5.57
C MET A 29 1.47 -10.97 -6.45
N LEU A 30 1.57 -10.82 -7.78
CA LEU A 30 0.53 -11.24 -8.71
C LEU A 30 0.31 -12.76 -8.69
N ARG A 31 1.39 -13.55 -8.66
CA ARG A 31 1.29 -15.01 -8.57
C ARG A 31 0.61 -15.43 -7.27
N HIS A 32 0.99 -14.81 -6.16
CA HIS A 32 0.42 -15.09 -4.84
C HIS A 32 -1.07 -14.68 -4.79
N ALA A 33 -1.40 -13.47 -5.22
CA ALA A 33 -2.77 -12.98 -5.30
C ALA A 33 -3.68 -13.87 -6.14
N ARG A 34 -3.17 -14.38 -7.27
CA ARG A 34 -3.91 -15.34 -8.11
C ARG A 34 -4.06 -16.71 -7.47
N SER A 35 -3.08 -17.18 -6.68
CA SER A 35 -3.18 -18.47 -6.00
C SER A 35 -4.25 -18.52 -4.90
N GLY A 36 -4.69 -17.35 -4.40
CA GLY A 36 -5.80 -17.24 -3.45
C GLY A 36 -7.20 -17.38 -4.06
N VAL A 37 -7.34 -17.32 -5.39
CA VAL A 37 -8.63 -17.42 -6.09
C VAL A 37 -8.85 -18.88 -6.52
N PRO A 38 -9.91 -19.61 -6.11
CA PRO A 38 -11.25 -19.16 -5.72
C PRO A 38 -11.67 -19.60 -4.30
N LEU A 39 -10.75 -19.61 -3.33
CA LEU A 39 -11.07 -20.01 -1.96
C LEU A 39 -12.06 -19.00 -1.34
N GLU A 40 -13.35 -19.33 -1.45
CA GLU A 40 -14.50 -18.70 -0.81
C GLU A 40 -14.49 -17.16 -0.72
N VAL A 41 -14.62 -16.46 -1.86
CA VAL A 41 -15.17 -15.07 -2.02
C VAL A 41 -14.53 -13.93 -1.16
N TRP A 42 -13.66 -14.22 -0.20
CA TRP A 42 -13.16 -13.35 0.86
C TRP A 42 -11.73 -13.68 1.31
N ALA A 43 -11.08 -14.72 0.76
CA ALA A 43 -9.68 -15.03 1.08
C ALA A 43 -8.74 -13.97 0.46
N ARG A 44 -8.45 -12.92 1.23
CA ARG A 44 -7.42 -11.93 0.91
C ARG A 44 -6.07 -12.50 1.27
N VAL A 45 -5.15 -12.66 0.32
CA VAL A 45 -3.77 -13.04 0.66
C VAL A 45 -3.01 -11.83 1.19
N MET A 46 -2.03 -12.06 2.05
CA MET A 46 -1.15 -11.01 2.57
C MET A 46 0.32 -11.45 2.54
N GLY A 47 1.22 -10.48 2.48
CA GLY A 47 2.65 -10.74 2.57
C GLY A 47 3.43 -9.51 2.95
N LEU A 48 4.72 -9.71 3.23
CA LEU A 48 5.63 -8.66 3.63
C LEU A 48 6.51 -8.24 2.46
N MET A 49 6.78 -6.95 2.39
CA MET A 49 7.64 -6.34 1.39
C MET A 49 9.03 -6.11 1.98
N LEU A 50 10.04 -6.54 1.23
CA LEU A 50 11.45 -6.43 1.58
C LEU A 50 12.15 -5.43 0.69
N GLY A 51 12.96 -4.60 1.30
CA GLY A 51 13.65 -3.55 0.58
C GLY A 51 14.48 -2.64 1.46
N SER A 52 14.63 -1.41 0.99
CA SER A 52 15.34 -0.35 1.68
C SER A 52 14.65 1.00 1.52
N PHE A 53 14.79 1.84 2.54
CA PHE A 53 14.50 3.26 2.46
C PHE A 53 15.74 3.94 1.91
N VAL A 54 15.65 4.58 0.74
CA VAL A 54 16.81 5.20 0.07
C VAL A 54 17.06 6.59 0.62
N ASP A 55 15.99 7.40 0.68
CA ASP A 55 15.95 8.74 1.26
C ASP A 55 14.54 8.97 1.85
N ASP A 56 14.24 10.20 2.29
CA ASP A 56 12.97 10.55 2.93
C ASP A 56 11.76 10.48 2.01
N TYR A 57 11.95 10.34 0.70
CA TYR A 57 10.89 10.32 -0.30
C TYR A 57 10.78 8.99 -1.06
N THR A 58 11.85 8.21 -1.08
CA THR A 58 11.97 7.06 -1.97
C THR A 58 12.05 5.76 -1.17
N ILE A 59 11.16 4.83 -1.51
CA ILE A 59 11.11 3.49 -0.93
C ILE A 59 11.35 2.50 -2.06
N ASN A 60 12.32 1.60 -1.89
CA ASN A 60 12.62 0.59 -2.89
C ASN A 60 12.19 -0.79 -2.38
N VAL A 61 11.25 -1.43 -3.08
CA VAL A 61 10.77 -2.78 -2.81
C VAL A 61 11.50 -3.75 -3.74
N VAL A 62 12.49 -4.46 -3.18
CA VAL A 62 13.36 -5.37 -3.93
C VAL A 62 12.73 -6.75 -4.07
N ASP A 63 12.12 -7.26 -3.00
CA ASP A 63 11.51 -8.59 -2.98
C ASP A 63 10.27 -8.62 -2.08
N VAL A 64 9.46 -9.68 -2.19
CA VAL A 64 8.32 -9.94 -1.30
C VAL A 64 8.27 -11.41 -0.93
N PHE A 65 7.66 -11.71 0.20
CA PHE A 65 7.29 -13.07 0.55
C PHE A 65 5.87 -13.15 1.11
N ALA A 66 5.23 -14.28 0.85
CA ALA A 66 3.88 -14.58 1.31
C ALA A 66 3.89 -14.96 2.79
N MET A 67 2.92 -14.46 3.55
CA MET A 67 2.66 -14.96 4.90
C MET A 67 1.64 -16.10 4.84
N PRO A 68 1.83 -17.19 5.61
CA PRO A 68 0.84 -18.26 5.67
C PRO A 68 -0.46 -17.71 6.27
N GLN A 69 -1.59 -18.08 5.66
CA GLN A 69 -2.89 -17.64 6.15
C GLN A 69 -3.31 -18.50 7.34
N SER A 70 -3.46 -17.90 8.52
CA SER A 70 -4.04 -18.56 9.67
C SER A 70 -5.54 -18.26 9.76
N GLY A 71 -6.37 -19.10 9.13
CA GLY A 71 -7.80 -19.23 9.43
C GLY A 71 -8.77 -18.18 8.84
N THR A 72 -10.01 -18.62 8.67
CA THR A 72 -11.12 -18.03 7.91
C THR A 72 -11.61 -16.65 8.37
N SER A 73 -12.08 -15.89 7.37
CA SER A 73 -12.92 -14.69 7.45
C SER A 73 -12.29 -13.41 8.02
N VAL A 74 -11.84 -12.57 7.08
CA VAL A 74 -11.92 -11.09 7.14
C VAL A 74 -10.89 -10.37 8.02
N THR A 75 -10.14 -11.04 8.91
CA THR A 75 -9.11 -10.35 9.72
C THR A 75 -7.69 -10.59 9.19
N VAL A 76 -6.95 -9.50 8.94
CA VAL A 76 -5.49 -9.50 8.68
C VAL A 76 -4.75 -9.61 10.02
N GLU A 77 -5.11 -10.61 10.82
CA GLU A 77 -4.54 -10.84 12.16
C GLU A 77 -3.34 -11.80 12.15
N SER A 78 -2.90 -12.26 10.98
CA SER A 78 -1.98 -13.39 10.87
C SER A 78 -0.56 -13.01 10.41
N VAL A 79 -0.02 -11.89 10.90
CA VAL A 79 1.45 -11.77 10.93
C VAL A 79 1.95 -12.69 12.05
N ASP A 80 2.28 -13.93 11.71
CA ASP A 80 2.97 -14.83 12.65
C ASP A 80 4.42 -14.33 12.84
N PRO A 81 4.78 -13.77 14.01
CA PRO A 81 6.11 -13.23 14.24
C PRO A 81 7.18 -14.33 14.22
N VAL A 82 6.82 -15.58 14.51
CA VAL A 82 7.73 -16.73 14.45
C VAL A 82 8.06 -17.04 13.00
N TYR A 83 7.04 -17.08 12.13
CA TYR A 83 7.24 -17.28 10.70
C TYR A 83 8.08 -16.14 10.10
N GLN A 84 7.75 -14.89 10.41
CA GLN A 84 8.50 -13.73 9.94
C GLN A 84 9.97 -13.81 10.36
N THR A 85 10.24 -14.02 11.65
CA THR A 85 11.62 -14.06 12.18
C THR A 85 12.43 -15.18 11.53
N ARG A 86 11.85 -16.38 11.43
CA ARG A 86 12.50 -17.52 10.79
C ARG A 86 12.76 -17.28 9.30
N HIS A 87 11.82 -16.68 8.58
CA HIS A 87 11.99 -16.38 7.15
C HIS A 87 13.10 -15.34 6.94
N MET A 88 13.15 -14.30 7.77
CA MET A 88 14.20 -13.28 7.72
C MET A 88 15.59 -13.87 8.05
N GLU A 89 15.67 -14.83 8.97
CA GLU A 89 16.92 -15.53 9.28
C GLU A 89 17.41 -16.37 8.09
N LEU A 90 16.51 -17.10 7.42
CA LEU A 90 16.85 -17.86 6.21
C LEU A 90 17.32 -16.95 5.08
N LEU A 91 16.68 -15.79 4.89
CA LEU A 91 17.12 -14.81 3.89
C LEU A 91 18.53 -14.29 4.18
N LYS A 92 18.84 -13.98 5.45
CA LYS A 92 20.20 -13.56 5.85
C LYS A 92 21.25 -14.60 5.52
N GLN A 93 20.94 -15.90 5.68
CA GLN A 93 21.87 -16.99 5.32
C GLN A 93 22.13 -17.06 3.81
N THR A 94 21.20 -16.59 2.97
CA THR A 94 21.38 -16.50 1.51
C THR A 94 22.10 -15.22 1.04
N GLY A 95 22.54 -14.37 1.98
CA GLY A 95 23.17 -13.08 1.67
C GLY A 95 22.20 -11.94 1.40
N ARG A 96 20.91 -12.12 1.72
CA ARG A 96 19.85 -11.10 1.60
C ARG A 96 19.64 -10.41 2.94
N THR A 97 20.04 -9.14 3.03
CA THR A 97 20.01 -8.33 4.26
C THR A 97 18.94 -7.24 4.25
N GLU A 98 17.99 -7.31 3.31
CA GLU A 98 16.89 -6.37 3.19
C GLU A 98 16.00 -6.38 4.45
N MET A 99 15.38 -5.23 4.73
CA MET A 99 14.47 -5.07 5.86
C MET A 99 13.01 -5.03 5.37
N VAL A 100 12.08 -5.21 6.30
CA VAL A 100 10.65 -5.07 6.00
C VAL A 100 10.33 -3.58 5.81
N VAL A 101 9.90 -3.20 4.62
CA VAL A 101 9.54 -1.81 4.27
C VAL A 101 8.03 -1.57 4.23
N GLY A 102 7.24 -2.63 4.33
CA GLY A 102 5.79 -2.56 4.29
C GLY A 102 5.16 -3.93 4.09
N TRP A 103 3.90 -3.93 3.69
CA TRP A 103 3.12 -5.13 3.45
C TRP A 103 2.23 -4.95 2.22
N TYR A 104 1.82 -6.07 1.65
CA TYR A 104 0.87 -6.08 0.55
C TYR A 104 -0.27 -7.05 0.82
N HIS A 105 -1.42 -6.80 0.22
CA HIS A 105 -2.54 -7.73 0.24
C HIS A 105 -3.38 -7.64 -1.03
N SER A 106 -4.24 -8.64 -1.25
CA SER A 106 -5.09 -8.71 -2.44
C SER A 106 -6.53 -8.29 -2.17
N HIS A 107 -7.14 -7.55 -3.09
CA HIS A 107 -8.58 -7.31 -3.17
C HIS A 107 -9.11 -7.85 -4.51
N PRO A 108 -9.48 -9.15 -4.59
CA PRO A 108 -9.91 -9.74 -5.85
C PRO A 108 -11.27 -9.18 -6.29
N GLY A 109 -11.29 -8.39 -7.36
CA GLY A 109 -12.51 -7.89 -8.01
C GLY A 109 -13.15 -6.64 -7.39
N PHE A 110 -12.59 -6.12 -6.30
CA PHE A 110 -13.10 -4.94 -5.60
C PHE A 110 -12.35 -3.64 -5.95
N GLY A 111 -11.27 -3.72 -6.73
CA GLY A 111 -10.34 -2.61 -6.96
C GLY A 111 -9.41 -2.37 -5.76
N CYS A 112 -8.62 -1.31 -5.83
CA CYS A 112 -7.61 -0.99 -4.81
C CYS A 112 -8.11 0.09 -3.85
N TRP A 113 -8.33 -0.30 -2.59
CA TRP A 113 -8.73 0.58 -1.47
C TRP A 113 -8.39 -0.10 -0.15
N LEU A 114 -8.42 0.63 0.96
CA LEU A 114 -8.21 0.07 2.31
C LEU A 114 -9.54 0.03 3.09
N SER A 115 -9.86 -1.12 3.66
CA SER A 115 -10.95 -1.24 4.64
C SER A 115 -10.53 -0.72 6.01
N SER A 116 -11.48 -0.56 6.94
CA SER A 116 -11.17 -0.17 8.33
C SER A 116 -10.21 -1.16 9.02
N VAL A 117 -10.31 -2.45 8.69
CA VAL A 117 -9.38 -3.48 9.17
C VAL A 117 -7.99 -3.26 8.58
N ASP A 118 -7.90 -3.01 7.27
CA ASP A 118 -6.62 -2.77 6.60
C ASP A 118 -5.92 -1.51 7.14
N VAL A 119 -6.68 -0.45 7.45
CA VAL A 119 -6.16 0.78 8.07
C VAL A 119 -5.62 0.50 9.48
N SER A 120 -6.32 -0.28 10.30
CA SER A 120 -5.84 -0.68 11.64
C SER A 120 -4.54 -1.48 11.56
N THR A 121 -4.45 -2.42 10.62
CA THR A 121 -3.22 -3.16 10.35
C THR A 121 -2.10 -2.24 9.88
N GLN A 122 -2.38 -1.30 8.96
CA GLN A 122 -1.40 -0.33 8.49
C GLN A 122 -0.86 0.54 9.63
N GLN A 123 -1.72 1.03 10.53
CA GLN A 123 -1.30 1.80 11.71
C GLN A 123 -0.37 1.00 12.62
N SER A 124 -0.61 -0.31 12.75
CA SER A 124 0.25 -1.21 13.52
C SER A 124 1.64 -1.35 12.88
N PHE A 125 1.71 -1.43 11.55
CA PHE A 125 3.00 -1.43 10.83
C PHE A 125 3.70 -0.06 10.91
N GLU A 126 2.95 1.05 10.84
CA GLU A 126 3.49 2.40 10.97
C GLU A 126 4.05 2.69 12.37
N ALA A 127 3.49 2.06 13.41
CA ALA A 127 4.03 2.13 14.77
C ALA A 127 5.42 1.49 14.88
N LEU A 128 5.73 0.49 14.04
CA LEU A 128 7.06 -0.15 13.98
C LEU A 128 7.99 0.60 13.02
N HIS A 129 7.50 0.98 11.85
CA HIS A 129 8.23 1.70 10.82
C HIS A 129 7.37 2.87 10.32
N PRO A 130 7.67 4.12 10.69
CA PRO A 130 6.83 5.29 10.36
C PRO A 130 6.53 5.48 8.87
N ARG A 131 7.37 4.92 7.99
CA ARG A 131 7.24 4.98 6.53
C ARG A 131 6.79 3.66 5.90
N ALA A 132 6.19 2.76 6.68
CA ALA A 132 5.63 1.53 6.15
C ALA A 132 4.58 1.83 5.06
N VAL A 133 4.59 1.07 3.98
CA VAL A 133 3.63 1.20 2.87
C VAL A 133 2.71 -0.01 2.81
N ALA A 134 1.42 0.22 2.56
CA ALA A 134 0.45 -0.81 2.22
C ALA A 134 0.23 -0.85 0.71
N VAL A 135 0.55 -1.97 0.06
CA VAL A 135 0.27 -2.16 -1.38
C VAL A 135 -0.97 -3.04 -1.55
N VAL A 136 -1.92 -2.59 -2.37
CA VAL A 136 -3.11 -3.36 -2.73
C VAL A 136 -2.99 -3.84 -4.16
N VAL A 137 -3.27 -5.13 -4.37
CA VAL A 137 -3.24 -5.78 -5.69
C VAL A 137 -4.63 -6.34 -6.01
N ASP A 138 -5.20 -6.00 -7.16
CA ASP A 138 -6.40 -6.69 -7.67
C ASP A 138 -6.02 -7.63 -8.82
N PRO A 139 -5.87 -8.95 -8.56
CA PRO A 139 -5.48 -9.91 -9.60
C PRO A 139 -6.59 -10.20 -10.63
N ILE A 140 -7.85 -9.82 -10.36
CA ILE A 140 -9.00 -10.07 -11.25
C ILE A 140 -9.12 -8.93 -12.27
N GLN A 141 -9.03 -7.68 -11.81
CA GLN A 141 -9.08 -6.52 -12.69
C GLN A 141 -7.74 -6.26 -13.41
N SER A 142 -6.63 -6.83 -12.90
CA SER A 142 -5.35 -6.83 -13.61
C SER A 142 -5.40 -7.69 -14.88
N VAL A 143 -5.47 -7.03 -16.04
CA VAL A 143 -5.48 -7.67 -17.36
C VAL A 143 -4.15 -7.45 -18.08
N LYS A 144 -3.90 -8.20 -19.16
CA LYS A 144 -2.68 -8.04 -19.96
C LYS A 144 -2.55 -6.59 -20.43
N GLY A 145 -1.54 -5.88 -19.93
CA GLY A 145 -1.25 -4.48 -20.28
C GLY A 145 -1.77 -3.44 -19.28
N ASN A 146 -2.54 -3.83 -18.26
CA ASN A 146 -2.93 -2.94 -17.17
C ASN A 146 -2.97 -3.71 -15.84
N VAL A 147 -2.04 -3.39 -14.93
CA VAL A 147 -1.96 -4.00 -13.61
C VAL A 147 -2.64 -3.05 -12.61
N MET A 148 -3.67 -3.54 -11.94
CA MET A 148 -4.36 -2.81 -10.88
C MET A 148 -3.59 -3.00 -9.58
N LEU A 149 -2.77 -2.00 -9.27
CA LEU A 149 -1.83 -1.95 -8.17
C LEU A 149 -1.76 -0.52 -7.68
N ASP A 150 -2.03 -0.30 -6.40
CA ASP A 150 -1.92 1.02 -5.77
C ASP A 150 -1.23 0.89 -4.41
N ALA A 151 -0.44 1.90 -4.05
CA ALA A 151 0.20 2.01 -2.74
C ALA A 151 -0.52 3.04 -1.87
N PHE A 152 -0.62 2.74 -0.58
CA PHE A 152 -1.34 3.54 0.39
C PHE A 152 -0.54 3.75 1.67
N ARG A 153 -0.82 4.86 2.34
CA ARG A 153 -0.37 5.14 3.71
C ARG A 153 -1.50 5.68 4.56
N SER A 154 -1.49 5.38 5.85
CA SER A 154 -2.50 5.91 6.76
C SER A 154 -2.20 7.36 7.15
N ILE A 155 -3.25 8.15 7.30
CA ILE A 155 -3.15 9.49 7.86
C ILE A 155 -3.35 9.34 9.36
N ASN A 156 -2.32 9.63 10.15
CA ASN A 156 -2.48 9.70 11.60
C ASN A 156 -3.11 11.06 11.98
N PRO A 157 -4.36 11.09 12.46
CA PRO A 157 -5.03 12.34 12.81
C PRO A 157 -4.40 13.07 14.00
N LEU A 158 -3.55 12.38 14.79
CA LEU A 158 -2.86 12.95 15.95
C LEU A 158 -1.43 13.41 15.66
N ALA A 159 -0.80 12.95 14.58
CA ALA A 159 0.58 13.31 14.23
C ALA A 159 0.67 14.57 13.34
N ILE A 160 -0.47 15.09 12.90
CA ILE A 160 -0.54 16.11 11.87
C ILE A 160 -1.00 17.44 12.48
N ASN A 161 -0.15 18.46 12.34
CA ASN A 161 -0.50 19.84 12.62
C ASN A 161 -1.87 20.19 11.99
N PRO A 162 -2.84 20.78 12.71
CA PRO A 162 -4.20 21.00 12.22
C PRO A 162 -4.32 21.91 10.97
N ARG A 163 -3.21 22.44 10.43
CA ARG A 163 -3.15 23.16 9.14
C ARG A 163 -2.99 22.25 7.92
N LEU A 164 -2.58 21.00 8.10
CA LEU A 164 -2.43 20.00 7.04
C LEU A 164 -3.76 19.34 6.67
N CYS A 165 -4.75 19.39 7.57
CA CYS A 165 -6.09 18.82 7.38
C CYS A 165 -7.16 19.88 7.11
N ALA A 166 -6.82 20.96 6.39
CA ALA A 166 -7.87 21.69 5.71
C ALA A 166 -8.45 20.72 4.66
N PRO A 167 -9.75 20.41 4.67
CA PRO A 167 -10.37 19.67 3.58
C PRO A 167 -10.28 20.55 2.33
N THR A 168 -9.20 20.42 1.57
CA THR A 168 -9.12 20.97 0.24
C THR A 168 -10.08 20.16 -0.64
N ALA A 169 -10.70 20.83 -1.60
CA ALA A 169 -11.79 20.28 -2.41
C ALA A 169 -11.38 19.13 -3.36
N GLU A 170 -10.16 18.60 -3.21
CA GLU A 170 -9.59 17.55 -4.01
C GLU A 170 -9.11 16.45 -3.07
N ALA A 171 -9.38 15.18 -3.41
CA ALA A 171 -8.78 14.01 -2.75
C ALA A 171 -7.29 13.89 -3.11
N ARG A 172 -6.58 15.03 -3.09
CA ARG A 172 -5.14 15.18 -3.18
C ARG A 172 -4.69 15.51 -1.77
N GLN A 173 -3.93 14.62 -1.19
CA GLN A 173 -3.10 15.00 -0.07
C GLN A 173 -1.76 14.29 -0.30
N THR A 174 -0.78 15.10 -0.71
CA THR A 174 0.67 14.84 -0.61
C THR A 174 1.24 13.61 -1.29
N THR A 175 0.97 13.41 -2.58
CA THR A 175 1.95 12.80 -3.47
C THR A 175 1.98 13.57 -4.78
N SER A 176 3.14 14.14 -5.09
CA SER A 176 3.45 14.73 -6.39
C SER A 176 3.43 13.65 -7.47
N ASN A 177 2.25 13.26 -7.96
CA ASN A 177 2.19 12.49 -9.19
C ASN A 177 2.59 13.39 -10.35
N MET A 178 3.84 13.29 -10.79
CA MET A 178 4.29 13.95 -12.01
C MET A 178 3.60 13.32 -13.23
N GLY A 179 2.38 13.77 -13.53
CA GLY A 179 1.81 13.69 -14.88
C GLY A 179 0.87 12.53 -15.21
N HIS A 180 0.37 11.74 -14.25
CA HIS A 180 -0.73 10.79 -14.50
C HIS A 180 -1.76 10.80 -13.34
N LEU A 181 -2.68 11.76 -13.36
CA LEU A 181 -3.90 11.68 -12.53
C LEU A 181 -4.84 10.65 -13.13
N VAL A 182 -4.72 9.39 -12.72
CA VAL A 182 -5.87 8.48 -12.80
C VAL A 182 -6.86 8.95 -11.74
N ARG A 183 -8.08 9.32 -12.15
CA ARG A 183 -9.11 9.72 -11.18
C ARG A 183 -9.32 8.56 -10.21
N PRO A 184 -9.27 8.80 -8.89
CA PRO A 184 -9.51 7.76 -7.93
C PRO A 184 -10.92 7.20 -8.12
N SER A 185 -11.06 5.89 -7.89
CA SER A 185 -12.37 5.25 -7.99
C SER A 185 -13.31 5.83 -6.94
N LEU A 186 -14.60 5.98 -7.27
CA LEU A 186 -15.63 6.42 -6.31
C LEU A 186 -15.61 5.58 -5.03
N VAL A 187 -15.30 4.28 -5.17
CA VAL A 187 -15.14 3.34 -4.06
C VAL A 187 -14.02 3.79 -3.13
N SER A 188 -12.82 4.08 -3.66
CA SER A 188 -11.69 4.54 -2.85
C SER A 188 -11.96 5.85 -2.10
N THR A 189 -12.67 6.80 -2.72
CA THR A 189 -13.07 8.07 -2.08
C THR A 189 -14.06 7.84 -0.95
N VAL A 190 -15.07 6.98 -1.14
CA VAL A 190 -16.02 6.61 -0.09
C VAL A 190 -15.33 5.91 1.08
N HIS A 191 -14.26 5.16 0.81
CA HIS A 191 -13.45 4.47 1.83
C HIS A 191 -12.32 5.31 2.43
N GLY A 192 -12.35 6.64 2.26
CA GLY A 192 -11.51 7.56 3.02
C GLY A 192 -10.21 8.00 2.36
N LEU A 193 -10.07 7.80 1.04
CA LEU A 193 -8.98 8.41 0.29
C LEU A 193 -9.02 9.95 0.41
N GLY A 194 -7.93 10.56 0.88
CA GLY A 194 -7.82 11.99 1.14
C GLY A 194 -8.40 12.46 2.48
N SER A 195 -8.80 11.54 3.37
CA SER A 195 -9.29 11.86 4.72
C SER A 195 -8.66 10.98 5.80
N THR A 196 -8.52 9.69 5.54
CA THR A 196 -7.88 8.71 6.45
C THR A 196 -6.70 7.98 5.81
N VAL A 197 -6.60 8.00 4.48
CA VAL A 197 -5.56 7.29 3.71
C VAL A 197 -5.06 8.18 2.56
N LEU A 198 -3.76 8.11 2.29
CA LEU A 198 -3.09 8.75 1.16
C LEU A 198 -2.72 7.71 0.10
N LEU A 199 -2.83 8.08 -1.18
CA LEU A 199 -2.31 7.29 -2.29
C LEU A 199 -0.85 7.67 -2.53
N ILE A 200 0.03 6.67 -2.69
CA ILE A 200 1.45 6.86 -2.98
C ILE A 200 1.75 6.44 -4.42
N GLU A 201 2.65 7.17 -5.08
CA GLU A 201 3.10 6.87 -6.44
C GLU A 201 3.99 5.62 -6.48
N LEU A 202 3.84 4.80 -7.53
CA LEU A 202 4.50 3.52 -7.76
C LEU A 202 5.42 3.54 -8.98
#